data_AF-A0A3B8X2E0-F1
#
_entry.id   AF-A0A3B8X2E0-F1
#
_cell.length_a   1.000
_cell.length_b   1.000
_cell.length_c   1.000
_cell.angle_alpha   90.00
_cell.angle_beta   90.00
_cell.angle_gamma   90.00
#
_symmetry.space_group_name_H-M   'P 1'
#
loop_
_entity.id
_entity.type
_entity.pdbx_description
1 polymer ?
#
loop_
_entity_poly.entity_id
_entity_poly.type
_entity_poly.pdbx_seq_one_letter_code
_entity_poly.pdbx_strand_id
1 'polypeptide(L)'
;MEEIDFCWRLQLRGWKVTVVPESYVYHIGGGTLPNESPFKLRLNFRNNLLLLENNLPATFAARGCSASAARFRTRVRIFLRMCLDGLSALVYLFTGRFSFFQAVYDAHIQYWKLRRPGPIPATPHLPIGLYPGWIVPKGLSFHFRK
;
A
#
# COMPACT_ATOMS: atom_id res chain seq x y z
N MET A 1 -6.62 0.00 5.22
CA MET A 1 -5.27 -0.46 4.84
C MET A 1 -5.05 -1.93 5.18
N GLU A 2 -5.51 -2.41 6.33
CA GLU A 2 -5.48 -3.84 6.66
C GLU A 2 -6.30 -4.69 5.69
N GLU A 3 -7.47 -4.20 5.25
CA GLU A 3 -8.27 -4.89 4.21
C GLU A 3 -7.48 -5.03 2.88
N ILE A 4 -6.73 -4.00 2.48
CA ILE A 4 -5.88 -4.04 1.27
C ILE A 4 -4.79 -5.10 1.44
N ASP A 5 -4.12 -5.13 2.60
CA ASP A 5 -3.09 -6.13 2.91
C ASP A 5 -3.67 -7.55 2.85
N PHE A 6 -4.85 -7.76 3.43
CA PHE A 6 -5.55 -9.04 3.43
C PHE A 6 -5.93 -9.49 2.01
N CYS A 7 -6.60 -8.63 1.25
CA CYS A 7 -7.00 -8.89 -0.13
C CYS A 7 -5.79 -9.19 -1.02
N TRP A 8 -4.69 -8.45 -0.86
CA TRP A 8 -3.45 -8.67 -1.61
C TRP A 8 -2.85 -10.05 -1.29
N ARG A 9 -2.76 -10.42 0.00
CA ARG A 9 -2.27 -11.75 0.40
C ARG A 9 -3.15 -12.88 -0.13
N LEU A 10 -4.48 -12.71 -0.11
CA LEU A 10 -5.41 -13.67 -0.69
C LEU A 10 -5.16 -13.87 -2.18
N GLN A 11 -5.01 -12.78 -2.94
CA GLN A 11 -4.72 -12.85 -4.37
C GLN A 11 -3.37 -13.49 -4.67
N LEU A 12 -2.33 -13.21 -3.87
CA LEU A 12 -1.02 -13.87 -3.99
C LEU A 12 -1.08 -15.39 -3.72
N ARG A 13 -2.07 -15.83 -2.95
CA ARG A 13 -2.38 -17.25 -2.68
C ARG A 13 -3.34 -17.85 -3.72
N GLY A 14 -3.67 -17.13 -4.79
CA GLY A 14 -4.54 -17.61 -5.87
C GLY A 14 -6.05 -17.48 -5.62
N TRP A 15 -6.46 -16.87 -4.51
CA TRP A 15 -7.88 -16.64 -4.22
C TRP A 15 -8.43 -15.47 -5.03
N LYS A 16 -9.72 -15.54 -5.37
CA LYS A 16 -10.46 -14.45 -6.03
C LYS A 16 -11.18 -13.61 -4.98
N VAL A 17 -11.07 -12.30 -5.09
CA VAL A 17 -11.83 -11.34 -4.27
C VAL A 17 -12.93 -10.77 -5.14
N THR A 18 -14.18 -11.03 -4.78
CA THR A 18 -15.38 -10.63 -5.54
C THR A 18 -16.36 -9.89 -4.66
N VAL A 19 -17.19 -9.04 -5.27
CA VAL A 19 -18.31 -8.35 -4.61
C VAL A 19 -19.62 -8.93 -5.11
N VAL A 20 -20.62 -9.01 -4.23
CA VAL A 20 -22.00 -9.40 -4.56
C VAL A 20 -22.84 -8.12 -4.58
N PRO A 21 -23.14 -7.54 -5.76
CA PRO A 21 -23.78 -6.23 -5.85
C PRO A 21 -25.21 -6.20 -5.29
N GLU A 22 -25.87 -7.36 -5.21
CA GLU A 22 -27.22 -7.52 -4.64
C GLU A 22 -27.23 -7.35 -3.11
N SER A 23 -26.08 -7.52 -2.46
CA SER A 23 -25.92 -7.38 -1.01
C SER A 23 -25.38 -5.99 -0.65
N TYR A 24 -26.25 -5.11 -0.16
CA TYR A 24 -25.87 -3.77 0.28
C TYR A 24 -25.92 -3.62 1.80
N VAL A 25 -24.92 -2.93 2.36
CA VAL A 25 -24.85 -2.58 3.78
C VAL A 25 -24.51 -1.10 3.89
N TYR A 26 -25.27 -0.37 4.70
CA TYR A 26 -24.99 1.03 4.98
C TYR A 26 -23.86 1.12 6.02
N HIS A 27 -22.79 1.80 5.66
CA HIS A 27 -21.64 2.01 6.53
C HIS A 27 -21.37 3.50 6.72
N ILE A 28 -21.17 3.91 7.96
CA ILE A 28 -20.72 5.27 8.28
C ILE A 28 -19.20 5.29 8.15
N GLY A 29 -18.72 5.91 7.07
CA GLY A 29 -17.28 6.03 6.82
C GLY A 29 -16.56 6.82 7.91
N GLY A 30 -15.47 6.26 8.45
CA GLY A 30 -14.53 7.01 9.29
C GLY A 30 -14.97 7.25 10.75
N GLY A 31 -15.83 6.41 11.32
CA GLY A 31 -16.37 6.61 12.67
C GLY A 31 -15.38 6.51 13.84
N THR A 32 -14.22 5.86 13.68
CA THR A 32 -13.31 5.59 14.81
C THR A 32 -12.26 6.68 15.05
N LEU A 33 -11.68 7.24 13.98
CA LEU A 33 -10.53 8.14 14.11
C LEU A 33 -10.64 9.30 13.11
N PRO A 34 -10.62 10.57 13.57
CA PRO A 34 -10.76 11.74 12.73
C PRO A 34 -9.72 11.77 11.61
N ASN A 35 -10.12 12.24 10.43
CA ASN A 35 -9.20 12.37 9.28
C ASN A 35 -8.05 13.33 9.56
N GLU A 36 -8.26 14.32 10.42
CA GLU A 36 -7.24 15.31 10.79
C GLU A 36 -6.39 14.90 12.00
N SER A 37 -6.43 13.63 12.41
CA SER A 37 -5.61 13.15 13.52
C SER A 37 -4.16 12.86 13.05
N PRO A 38 -3.13 13.48 13.65
CA PRO A 38 -1.74 13.11 13.40
C PRO A 38 -1.44 11.64 13.71
N PHE A 39 -2.14 11.07 14.69
CA PHE A 39 -2.03 9.64 15.03
C PHE A 39 -2.51 8.76 13.87
N LYS A 40 -3.64 9.11 13.23
CA LYS A 40 -4.14 8.41 12.04
C LYS A 40 -3.14 8.49 10.89
N LEU A 41 -2.59 9.68 10.67
CA LEU A 41 -1.60 9.93 9.64
C LEU A 41 -0.37 9.04 9.83
N ARG A 42 0.17 9.00 11.06
CA ARG A 42 1.30 8.13 11.44
C ARG A 42 0.99 6.66 11.13
N LEU A 43 -0.18 6.18 11.55
CA LEU A 43 -0.60 4.79 11.29
C LEU A 43 -0.69 4.51 9.79
N ASN A 44 -1.22 5.42 8.99
CA ASN A 44 -1.35 5.26 7.54
C ASN A 44 0.00 5.16 6.83
N PHE A 45 0.93 6.08 7.10
CA PHE A 45 2.28 6.02 6.49
C PHE A 45 3.02 4.74 6.91
N ARG A 46 3.00 4.41 8.20
CA ARG A 46 3.64 3.20 8.73
C ARG A 46 3.07 1.94 8.10
N ASN A 47 1.75 1.80 8.13
CA ASN A 47 1.07 0.61 7.61
C ASN A 47 1.27 0.50 6.09
N ASN A 48 1.42 1.61 5.36
CA ASN A 48 1.64 1.58 3.91
C ASN A 48 3.00 0.95 3.60
N LEU A 49 4.05 1.40 4.30
CA LEU A 49 5.39 0.85 4.14
C LEU A 49 5.45 -0.62 4.52
N LEU A 50 4.77 -1.03 5.61
CA LEU A 50 4.69 -2.44 6.02
C LEU A 50 3.93 -3.29 4.99
N LEU A 51 2.83 -2.78 4.43
CA LEU A 51 2.06 -3.43 3.37
C LEU A 51 2.93 -3.65 2.12
N LEU A 52 3.74 -2.66 1.74
CA LEU A 52 4.67 -2.78 0.61
C LEU A 52 5.76 -3.83 0.90
N GLU A 53 6.41 -3.78 2.07
CA GLU A 53 7.44 -4.75 2.46
C GLU A 53 6.91 -6.19 2.43
N ASN A 54 5.68 -6.41 2.92
CA ASN A 54 5.11 -7.74 3.06
C ASN A 54 4.66 -8.35 1.72
N ASN A 55 4.13 -7.55 0.80
CA ASN A 55 3.48 -8.09 -0.40
C ASN A 55 4.29 -7.92 -1.69
N LEU A 56 5.09 -6.86 -1.82
CA LEU A 56 5.86 -6.60 -3.05
C LEU A 56 6.84 -7.72 -3.42
N PRO A 57 7.60 -8.34 -2.48
CA PRO A 57 8.56 -9.38 -2.84
C PRO A 57 7.86 -10.58 -3.51
N ALA A 58 6.75 -11.06 -2.93
CA ALA A 58 5.94 -12.12 -3.51
C ALA A 58 5.31 -11.70 -4.84
N THR A 59 4.89 -10.44 -4.96
CA THR A 59 4.30 -9.88 -6.19
C THR A 59 5.30 -9.74 -7.34
N PHE A 60 6.58 -9.52 -7.04
CA PHE A 60 7.64 -9.54 -8.05
C PHE A 60 8.06 -10.97 -8.39
N ALA A 61 8.13 -11.86 -7.41
CA ALA A 61 8.40 -13.27 -7.65
C ALA A 61 7.31 -13.92 -8.52
N ALA A 62 6.04 -13.58 -8.29
CA ALA A 62 4.90 -13.97 -9.14
C ALA A 62 5.05 -13.55 -10.61
N ARG A 63 5.87 -12.53 -10.89
CA ARG A 63 6.17 -12.04 -12.23
C ARG A 63 7.47 -12.63 -12.81
N GLY A 64 8.01 -13.68 -12.22
CA GLY A 64 9.22 -14.34 -12.69
C GLY A 64 10.53 -13.67 -12.25
N CYS A 65 10.51 -12.75 -11.28
CA CYS A 65 11.75 -12.22 -10.71
C CYS A 65 12.36 -13.23 -9.74
N SER A 66 13.68 -13.43 -9.79
CA SER A 66 14.42 -14.16 -8.74
C SER A 66 14.20 -13.52 -7.37
N ALA A 67 14.24 -14.32 -6.30
CA ALA A 67 14.03 -13.87 -4.92
C ALA A 67 14.94 -12.69 -4.52
N SER A 68 16.21 -12.68 -4.97
CA SER A 68 17.15 -11.58 -4.72
C SER A 68 16.72 -10.30 -5.44
N ALA A 69 16.38 -10.39 -6.72
CA ALA A 69 15.89 -9.29 -7.54
C ALA A 69 14.56 -8.72 -7.01
N ALA A 70 13.64 -9.58 -6.57
CA ALA A 70 12.36 -9.20 -5.97
C ALA A 70 12.56 -8.37 -4.69
N ARG A 71 13.48 -8.80 -3.81
CA ARG A 71 13.83 -8.02 -2.60
C ARG A 71 14.49 -6.71 -2.94
N PHE A 72 15.42 -6.70 -3.89
CA PHE A 72 16.09 -5.46 -4.33
C PHE A 72 15.08 -4.44 -4.87
N ARG A 73 14.22 -4.84 -5.82
CA ARG A 73 13.17 -3.98 -6.38
C ARG A 73 12.18 -3.47 -5.31
N THR A 74 11.86 -4.31 -4.32
CA THR A 74 11.02 -3.91 -3.19
C THR A 74 11.67 -2.82 -2.37
N ARG A 75 12.95 -2.99 -2.00
CA ARG A 75 13.70 -1.97 -1.25
C ARG A 75 13.78 -0.65 -1.99
N VAL A 76 14.03 -0.68 -3.31
CA VAL A 76 14.04 0.53 -4.14
C VAL A 76 12.67 1.21 -4.11
N ARG A 77 11.56 0.48 -4.27
CA ARG A 77 10.21 1.08 -4.20
C ARG A 77 9.89 1.68 -2.85
N ILE A 78 10.26 1.01 -1.76
CA ILE A 78 10.06 1.51 -0.40
C ILE A 78 10.89 2.77 -0.17
N PHE A 79 12.15 2.79 -0.61
CA PHE A 79 13.00 3.97 -0.52
C PHE A 79 12.40 5.16 -1.27
N LEU A 80 12.00 4.97 -2.54
CA LEU A 80 11.33 6.01 -3.31
C LEU A 80 10.04 6.48 -2.63
N ARG A 81 9.28 5.56 -2.04
CA ARG A 81 8.07 5.90 -1.28
C ARG A 81 8.39 6.76 -0.07
N MET A 82 9.41 6.43 0.72
CA MET A 82 9.84 7.22 1.87
C MET A 82 10.32 8.62 1.47
N CYS A 83 10.95 8.77 0.30
CA CYS A 83 11.30 10.09 -0.25
C CYS A 83 10.06 10.93 -0.57
N LEU A 84 9.03 10.33 -1.19
CA LEU A 84 7.76 11.01 -1.49
C LEU A 84 6.98 11.35 -0.22
N ASP A 85 7.02 10.46 0.78
CA ASP A 85 6.43 10.70 2.10
C ASP A 85 7.17 11.86 2.80
N GLY A 86 8.50 11.93 2.66
CA GLY A 86 9.32 13.06 3.10
C GLY A 86 8.96 14.38 2.43
N LEU A 87 8.72 14.37 1.11
CA LEU A 87 8.26 15.56 0.39
C LEU A 87 6.89 16.03 0.91
N SER A 88 5.99 15.10 1.21
CA SER A 88 4.70 15.41 1.83
C SER A 88 4.87 15.98 3.25
N ALA A 89 5.84 15.45 4.01
CA ALA A 89 6.17 15.98 5.33
C ALA A 89 6.68 17.42 5.26
N LEU A 90 7.53 17.75 4.28
CA LEU A 90 7.99 19.12 4.06
C LEU A 90 6.83 20.08 3.79
N VAL A 91 5.80 19.65 3.04
CA VAL A 91 4.58 20.46 2.87
C VAL A 91 3.89 20.71 4.21
N TYR A 92 3.79 19.72 5.09
CA TYR A 92 3.24 19.92 6.44
C TYR A 92 4.09 20.88 7.28
N LEU A 93 5.42 20.83 7.12
CA LEU A 93 6.33 21.74 7.80
C LEU A 93 6.12 23.19 7.35
N PHE A 94 6.07 23.44 6.03
CA PHE A 94 5.87 24.79 5.48
C PHE A 94 4.46 25.35 5.71
N THR A 95 3.47 24.49 5.93
CA THR A 95 2.10 24.89 6.30
C THR A 95 1.89 25.05 7.81
N GLY A 96 2.95 24.91 8.62
CA GLY A 96 2.90 25.08 10.09
C GLY A 96 2.29 23.90 10.85
N ARG A 97 2.02 22.78 10.18
CA ARG A 97 1.45 21.55 10.78
C ARG A 97 2.54 20.63 11.33
N PHE A 98 3.25 21.09 12.36
CA PHE A 98 4.40 20.35 12.94
C PHE A 98 4.04 18.96 13.47
N SER A 99 2.84 18.77 14.04
CA SER A 99 2.38 17.45 14.51
C SER A 99 2.21 16.43 13.38
N PHE A 100 1.84 16.88 12.18
CA PHE A 100 1.73 16.04 10.99
C PHE A 100 3.11 15.68 10.45
N PHE A 101 4.05 16.62 10.46
CA PHE A 101 5.46 16.35 10.13
C PHE A 101 6.05 15.28 11.05
N GLN A 102 5.90 15.45 12.37
CA GLN A 102 6.34 14.47 13.38
C GLN A 102 5.69 13.10 13.17
N ALA A 103 4.40 13.08 12.83
CA ALA A 103 3.68 11.84 12.54
C ALA A 103 4.30 11.05 11.36
N VAL A 104 4.75 11.72 10.30
CA VAL A 104 5.45 11.05 9.17
C VAL A 104 6.82 10.54 9.61
N TYR A 105 7.57 11.34 10.35
CA TYR A 105 8.88 10.96 10.87
C TYR A 105 8.80 9.72 11.79
N ASP A 106 7.88 9.75 12.76
CA ASP A 106 7.63 8.62 13.67
C ASP A 106 7.16 7.38 12.92
N ALA A 107 6.38 7.55 11.85
CA ALA A 107 5.94 6.44 11.01
C ALA A 107 7.12 5.71 10.36
N HIS A 108 8.12 6.44 9.87
CA HIS A 108 9.34 5.87 9.31
C HIS A 108 10.15 5.11 10.37
N ILE A 109 10.32 5.66 11.57
CA ILE A 109 11.01 4.98 12.67
C ILE A 109 10.28 3.68 13.05
N GLN A 110 8.96 3.76 13.22
CA GLN A 110 8.16 2.58 13.58
C GLN A 110 8.16 1.52 12.49
N TYR A 111 8.15 1.93 11.22
CA TYR A 111 8.30 1.02 10.10
C TYR A 111 9.60 0.23 10.24
N TRP A 112 10.75 0.88 10.44
CA TRP A 112 12.03 0.20 10.60
C TRP A 112 12.06 -0.76 11.81
N LYS A 113 11.42 -0.38 12.92
CA LYS A 113 11.31 -1.26 14.12
C LYS A 113 10.45 -2.50 13.88
N LEU A 114 9.39 -2.38 13.09
CA LEU A 114 8.40 -3.45 12.86
C LEU A 114 8.67 -4.28 11.62
N ARG A 115 9.55 -3.81 10.73
CA ARG A 115 9.88 -4.47 9.46
C ARG A 115 10.38 -5.89 9.70
N ARG A 116 9.61 -6.87 9.25
CA ARG A 116 9.96 -8.30 9.31
C ARG A 116 9.85 -8.88 7.91
N PRO A 117 10.96 -8.97 7.16
CA PRO A 117 10.93 -9.50 5.80
C PRO A 117 10.42 -10.95 5.82
N GLY A 118 9.26 -11.19 5.24
CA GLY A 118 8.67 -12.52 5.15
C GLY A 118 9.36 -13.41 4.11
N PRO A 119 9.14 -14.73 4.16
CA PRO A 119 9.58 -15.64 3.11
C PRO A 119 8.88 -15.31 1.79
N ILE A 120 9.59 -15.48 0.68
CA ILE A 120 9.00 -15.39 -0.65
C ILE A 120 8.48 -16.79 -0.98
N PRO A 121 7.18 -16.96 -1.32
CA PRO A 121 6.64 -18.26 -1.69
C PRO A 121 7.41 -18.86 -2.87
N ALA A 122 7.63 -20.18 -2.86
CA ALA A 122 8.30 -20.89 -3.96
C ALA A 122 7.47 -20.88 -5.24
N THR A 123 6.14 -20.94 -5.12
CA THR A 123 5.18 -20.91 -6.23
C THR A 123 4.17 -19.77 -6.03
N PRO A 124 4.57 -18.52 -6.28
CA PRO A 124 3.67 -17.38 -6.16
C PRO A 124 2.70 -17.36 -7.34
N HIS A 125 1.39 -17.25 -7.06
CA HIS A 125 0.40 -17.06 -8.11
C HIS A 125 0.42 -15.61 -8.58
N LEU A 126 0.28 -15.39 -9.90
CA LEU A 126 0.09 -14.04 -10.40
C LEU A 126 -1.27 -13.53 -9.87
N PRO A 127 -1.28 -12.48 -9.03
CA PRO A 127 -2.52 -11.96 -8.49
C PRO A 127 -3.44 -11.54 -9.66
N ILE A 128 -4.60 -12.17 -9.72
CA ILE A 128 -5.63 -11.91 -10.73
C ILE A 128 -6.15 -10.48 -10.49
N GLY A 129 -6.16 -9.63 -11.52
CA GLY A 129 -6.56 -8.23 -11.43
C GLY A 129 -5.40 -7.24 -11.29
N LEU A 130 -4.15 -7.70 -11.38
CA LEU A 130 -3.00 -6.81 -11.37
C LEU A 130 -2.69 -6.32 -12.78
N TYR A 131 -3.24 -5.14 -13.12
CA TYR A 131 -3.16 -4.57 -14.46
C TYR A 131 -1.70 -4.30 -14.85
N PRO A 132 -1.26 -4.73 -16.06
CA PRO A 132 0.12 -4.52 -16.53
C PRO A 132 0.46 -3.05 -16.83
N GLY A 133 -0.49 -2.12 -16.63
CA GLY A 133 -0.31 -0.69 -16.88
C GLY A 133 -1.14 0.17 -15.95
N TRP A 134 -1.00 1.49 -16.10
CA TRP A 134 -1.74 2.48 -15.32
C TRP A 134 -3.25 2.33 -15.56
N ILE A 135 -4.02 2.12 -14.48
CA ILE A 135 -5.48 2.01 -14.55
C ILE A 135 -6.12 3.36 -14.85
N VAL A 136 -5.53 4.45 -14.38
CA VAL A 136 -6.13 5.80 -14.41
C VAL A 136 -6.33 6.28 -15.85
N PRO A 137 -5.33 6.22 -16.77
CA PRO A 137 -5.55 6.62 -18.16
C PRO A 137 -6.56 5.72 -18.88
N LYS A 138 -6.53 4.41 -18.61
CA LYS A 138 -7.43 3.41 -19.24
C LYS A 138 -8.86 3.55 -18.77
N GLY A 139 -9.09 3.77 -17.48
CA GLY A 139 -10.43 4.00 -16.91
C GLY A 139 -11.05 5.32 -17.39
N LEU A 140 -10.23 6.37 -17.55
CA LEU A 140 -10.67 7.63 -18.16
C LEU A 140 -11.06 7.45 -19.64
N SER A 141 -10.42 6.53 -20.39
CA SER A 141 -10.79 6.28 -21.79
C SER A 141 -12.13 5.54 -21.94
N PHE A 142 -12.56 4.77 -20.94
CA PHE A 142 -13.87 4.10 -20.93
C PHE A 142 -15.04 5.05 -20.57
N HIS A 143 -14.76 6.25 -20.06
CA HIS A 143 -15.80 7.22 -19.67
C HIS A 143 -16.16 8.25 -20.75
N PHE A 144 -15.54 8.19 -21.94
CA PHE A 144 -15.74 9.16 -23.03
C PHE A 144 -16.25 8.58 -24.36
N ARG A 145 -16.75 7.33 -24.37
CA ARG A 145 -17.58 6.85 -25.49
C ARG A 145 -19.04 6.82 -25.06
N LYS A 146 -19.72 7.93 -25.30
CA LYS A 146 -21.16 7.94 -25.58
C LYS A 146 -21.36 7.71 -27.07
#